data_AF-A0A222X737-F1
#
_entry.id   AF-A0A222X737-F1
#
_cell.length_a   1.000
_cell.length_b   1.000
_cell.length_c   1.000
_cell.angle_alpha   90.00
_cell.angle_beta   90.00
_cell.angle_gamma   90.00
#
_symmetry.space_group_name_H-M   'P 1'
#
loop_
_entity.id
_entity.type
_entity.pdbx_description
1 polymer ?
#
loop_
_entity_poly.entity_id
_entity_poly.type
_entity_poly.pdbx_seq_one_letter_code
_entity_poly.pdbx_strand_id
1 'polypeptide(L)'
;MSESEPQRVQHVVLAHPVAVGRVQDDRVGGRLRVRRSARHDHKVTCRKVTCQARAGQGRSGHDMPSAFQPHRLRELRTQAGWSQADLADKIDSDARQVSRYEGGKVAPGLDTVVRIAETFDVAVDYLVVPDAPRRPLHAPTNALADQLTAFATLPPDDQAALLKVLDALVTKTKLRALTTDAS
;
A
#
# COMPACT_ATOMS: atom_id res chain seq x y z
N MET A 1 30.44 -38.17 -24.83
CA MET A 1 31.45 -37.20 -24.37
C MET A 1 31.12 -35.86 -24.98
N SER A 2 30.54 -34.97 -24.19
CA SER A 2 30.50 -33.52 -24.38
C SER A 2 29.84 -32.96 -23.12
N GLU A 3 30.66 -32.85 -22.08
CA GLU A 3 30.38 -31.99 -20.93
C GLU A 3 30.30 -30.55 -21.42
N SER A 4 29.20 -29.86 -21.07
CA SER A 4 29.09 -28.42 -21.24
C SER A 4 28.91 -27.83 -19.84
N GLU A 5 29.95 -27.13 -19.41
CA GLU A 5 30.17 -26.53 -18.11
C GLU A 5 29.20 -25.34 -17.86
N PRO A 6 28.68 -25.15 -16.64
CA PRO A 6 27.71 -24.09 -16.34
C PRO A 6 28.40 -22.73 -16.11
N GLN A 7 27.93 -21.70 -16.82
CA GLN A 7 28.43 -20.33 -16.68
C GLN A 7 27.99 -19.69 -15.36
N ARG A 8 29.02 -19.30 -14.59
CA ARG A 8 29.01 -18.59 -13.31
C ARG A 8 28.66 -17.11 -13.53
N VAL A 9 27.42 -16.71 -13.29
CA VAL A 9 27.04 -15.28 -13.27
C VAL A 9 27.32 -14.67 -11.90
N GLN A 10 28.21 -13.68 -11.90
CA GLN A 10 28.74 -12.99 -10.73
C GLN A 10 27.72 -11.96 -10.20
N HIS A 11 27.47 -12.00 -8.89
CA HIS A 11 26.77 -10.94 -8.16
C HIS A 11 27.62 -9.66 -8.17
N VAL A 12 27.11 -8.60 -8.80
CA VAL A 12 27.68 -7.25 -8.71
C VAL A 12 26.81 -6.45 -7.74
N VAL A 13 27.27 -6.34 -6.50
CA VAL A 13 26.73 -5.44 -5.48
C VAL A 13 27.39 -4.07 -5.66
N LEU A 14 26.70 -3.12 -6.27
CA LEU A 14 27.16 -1.73 -6.34
C LEU A 14 26.54 -0.91 -5.21
N ALA A 15 27.34 -0.75 -4.15
CA ALA A 15 27.12 0.23 -3.09
C ALA A 15 27.20 1.65 -3.67
N HIS A 16 26.09 2.38 -3.62
CA HIS A 16 26.06 3.81 -3.94
C HIS A 16 26.33 4.63 -2.65
N PRO A 17 27.31 5.54 -2.65
CA PRO A 17 27.59 6.39 -1.48
C PRO A 17 26.53 7.48 -1.31
N VAL A 18 25.91 7.51 -0.12
CA VAL A 18 25.03 8.58 0.34
C VAL A 18 25.87 9.83 0.63
N ALA A 19 25.68 10.89 -0.16
CA ALA A 19 26.33 12.18 0.06
C ALA A 19 25.62 12.95 1.20
N VAL A 20 26.30 13.07 2.34
CA VAL A 20 25.89 13.92 3.46
C VAL A 20 26.41 15.34 3.19
N GLY A 21 25.52 16.23 2.72
CA GLY A 21 25.82 17.66 2.56
C GLY A 21 25.90 18.35 3.92
N ARG A 22 27.06 18.95 4.23
CA ARG A 22 27.25 19.82 5.41
C ARG A 22 26.68 21.22 5.16
N VAL A 23 26.15 21.75 6.26
CA VAL A 23 25.65 23.09 6.58
C VAL A 23 26.61 24.22 6.17
N GLN A 24 26.05 25.30 5.61
CA GLN A 24 26.57 26.66 5.76
C GLN A 24 25.39 27.62 6.02
N ASP A 25 25.35 28.14 7.25
CA ASP A 25 24.43 29.16 7.76
C ASP A 25 25.07 30.53 7.51
N ASP A 26 24.80 31.14 6.35
CA ASP A 26 25.22 32.50 6.04
C ASP A 26 24.16 33.49 6.53
N ARG A 27 24.18 33.80 7.83
CA ARG A 27 23.58 35.02 8.34
C ARG A 27 24.42 36.22 7.92
N VAL A 28 24.01 36.87 6.83
CA VAL A 28 24.38 38.28 6.59
C VAL A 28 23.12 39.12 6.60
N GLY A 29 23.00 39.95 7.64
CA GLY A 29 21.91 40.87 7.84
C GLY A 29 21.85 41.95 6.77
N GLY A 30 20.67 42.13 6.19
CA GLY A 30 20.34 43.24 5.30
C GLY A 30 18.85 43.53 5.36
N ARG A 31 18.45 44.52 6.16
CA ARG A 31 17.07 45.02 6.19
C ARG A 31 16.74 45.68 4.86
N LEU A 32 16.06 44.97 3.96
CA LEU A 32 15.45 45.59 2.79
C LEU A 32 14.15 46.28 3.20
N ARG A 33 14.24 47.59 3.48
CA ARG A 33 13.07 48.47 3.61
C ARG A 33 12.37 48.55 2.26
N VAL A 34 11.28 47.81 2.08
CA VAL A 34 10.37 48.04 0.94
C VAL A 34 9.70 49.40 1.16
N ARG A 35 10.10 50.38 0.36
CA ARG A 35 9.44 51.69 0.32
C ARG A 35 8.01 51.48 -0.18
N ARG A 36 7.03 51.87 0.63
CA ARG A 36 5.64 52.09 0.17
C ARG A 36 5.66 53.27 -0.80
N SER A 37 5.71 53.00 -2.10
CA SER A 37 5.47 54.04 -3.10
C SER A 37 3.98 54.28 -3.24
N ALA A 38 3.59 55.49 -2.83
CA ALA A 38 2.50 56.32 -3.31
C ALA A 38 1.31 55.61 -3.99
N ARG A 39 0.17 55.72 -3.29
CA ARG A 39 -1.16 55.68 -3.88
C ARG A 39 -1.18 56.59 -5.10
N HIS A 40 -1.41 56.01 -6.28
CA HIS A 40 -2.00 56.75 -7.38
C HIS A 40 -3.43 56.26 -7.53
N ASP A 41 -4.35 57.15 -7.17
CA ASP A 41 -5.75 57.09 -7.52
C ASP A 41 -5.90 56.97 -9.03
N HIS A 42 -6.14 55.75 -9.52
CA HIS A 42 -6.91 55.56 -10.73
C HIS A 42 -8.22 54.88 -10.32
N LYS A 43 -9.28 55.69 -10.30
CA LYS A 43 -10.67 55.24 -10.27
C LYS A 43 -10.90 54.34 -11.48
N VAL A 44 -10.65 53.04 -11.32
CA VAL A 44 -11.35 52.03 -12.11
C VAL A 44 -12.78 52.04 -11.57
N THR A 45 -13.63 52.87 -12.16
CA THR A 45 -15.08 52.74 -12.01
C THR A 45 -15.47 51.40 -12.63
N CYS A 46 -15.41 50.33 -11.84
CA CYS A 46 -16.10 49.10 -12.13
C CYS A 46 -17.60 49.43 -12.10
N ARG A 47 -18.14 49.72 -13.28
CA ARG A 47 -19.58 49.85 -13.53
C ARG A 47 -20.23 48.62 -12.92
N LYS A 48 -21.23 48.81 -12.05
CA LYS A 48 -22.02 47.75 -11.40
C LYS A 48 -22.54 46.76 -12.44
N VAL A 49 -21.73 45.78 -12.80
CA VAL A 49 -22.20 44.48 -13.28
C VAL A 49 -22.43 43.74 -11.97
N THR A 50 -23.67 43.38 -11.71
CA THR A 50 -24.04 42.53 -10.59
C THR A 50 -23.22 41.24 -10.68
N CYS A 51 -22.10 41.19 -9.97
CA CYS A 51 -21.40 39.95 -9.70
C CYS A 51 -22.27 39.18 -8.72
N GLN A 52 -23.25 38.45 -9.26
CA GLN A 52 -23.89 37.37 -8.54
C GLN A 52 -22.77 36.40 -8.17
N ALA A 53 -22.41 36.40 -6.89
CA ALA A 53 -21.67 35.32 -6.28
C ALA A 53 -22.46 34.04 -6.59
N ARG A 54 -22.01 33.28 -7.59
CA ARG A 54 -22.55 31.94 -7.83
C ARG A 54 -22.17 31.12 -6.62
N ALA A 55 -23.17 30.84 -5.78
CA ALA A 55 -23.11 29.85 -4.74
C ALA A 55 -22.43 28.59 -5.29
N GLY A 56 -21.53 28.03 -4.49
CA GLY A 56 -20.61 26.97 -4.87
C GLY A 56 -21.27 25.92 -5.75
N GLN A 57 -20.79 25.84 -6.99
CA GLN A 57 -21.00 24.68 -7.83
C GLN A 57 -20.51 23.47 -7.03
N GLY A 58 -21.46 22.65 -6.58
CA GLY A 58 -21.20 21.30 -6.16
C GLY A 58 -20.42 20.66 -7.29
N ARG A 59 -19.12 20.45 -7.06
CA ARG A 59 -18.27 19.71 -7.97
C ARG A 59 -18.83 18.29 -7.92
N SER A 60 -19.64 17.95 -8.92
CA SER A 60 -19.97 16.59 -9.24
C SER A 60 -18.65 15.85 -9.35
N GLY A 61 -18.37 15.03 -8.34
CA GLY A 61 -17.28 14.07 -8.39
C GLY A 61 -17.56 13.23 -9.62
N HIS A 62 -16.75 13.43 -10.66
CA HIS A 62 -16.71 12.49 -11.76
C HIS A 62 -16.17 11.20 -11.13
N ASP A 63 -17.08 10.26 -10.84
CA ASP A 63 -16.74 8.93 -10.36
C ASP A 63 -15.72 8.34 -11.33
N MET A 64 -14.45 8.33 -10.93
CA MET A 64 -13.41 7.65 -11.69
C MET A 64 -13.61 6.16 -11.45
N PRO A 65 -13.72 5.34 -12.52
CA PRO A 65 -13.75 3.90 -12.36
C PRO A 65 -12.43 3.48 -11.70
N SER A 66 -12.56 3.05 -10.44
CA SER A 66 -11.45 2.65 -9.60
C SER A 66 -11.55 1.15 -9.38
N ALA A 67 -10.46 0.43 -9.64
CA ALA A 67 -10.35 -0.98 -9.27
C ALA A 67 -10.31 -1.19 -7.75
N PHE A 68 -9.98 -0.14 -6.98
CA PHE A 68 -9.92 -0.22 -5.52
C PHE A 68 -11.29 -0.59 -4.92
N GLN A 69 -11.27 -1.48 -3.92
CA GLN A 69 -12.46 -2.00 -3.24
C GLN A 69 -12.66 -1.35 -1.87
N PRO A 70 -13.55 -0.34 -1.74
CA PRO A 70 -13.73 0.42 -0.50
C PRO A 70 -14.24 -0.41 0.68
N HIS A 71 -15.07 -1.42 0.39
CA HIS A 71 -15.68 -2.27 1.41
C HIS A 71 -14.62 -3.09 2.15
N ARG A 72 -13.62 -3.64 1.44
CA ARG A 72 -12.51 -4.41 2.03
C ARG A 72 -11.67 -3.56 2.97
N LEU A 73 -11.38 -2.30 2.60
CA LEU A 73 -10.66 -1.38 3.49
C LEU A 73 -11.42 -1.16 4.80
N ARG A 74 -12.73 -0.92 4.71
CA ARG A 74 -13.59 -0.73 5.88
C ARG A 74 -13.62 -1.98 6.76
N GLU A 75 -13.75 -3.16 6.17
CA GLU A 75 -13.73 -4.43 6.89
C GLU A 75 -12.41 -4.63 7.66
N LEU A 76 -11.27 -4.44 6.99
CA LEU A 76 -9.95 -4.53 7.60
C LEU A 76 -9.81 -3.57 8.79
N ARG A 77 -10.25 -2.32 8.61
CA ARG A 77 -10.24 -1.32 9.69
C ARG A 77 -11.10 -1.76 10.89
N THR A 78 -12.32 -2.26 10.63
CA THR A 78 -13.22 -2.70 11.71
C THR A 78 -12.71 -3.94 12.44
N GLN A 79 -12.09 -4.88 11.74
CA GLN A 79 -11.48 -6.07 12.34
C GLN A 79 -10.28 -5.71 13.21
N ALA A 80 -9.54 -4.68 12.82
CA ALA A 80 -8.44 -4.15 13.63
C ALA A 80 -8.90 -3.26 14.80
N GLY A 81 -10.20 -2.93 14.89
CA GLY A 81 -10.76 -2.06 15.93
C GLY A 81 -10.36 -0.59 15.81
N TRP A 82 -9.96 -0.13 14.63
CA TRP A 82 -9.41 1.22 14.42
C TRP A 82 -10.49 2.23 14.00
N SER A 83 -10.33 3.49 14.43
CA SER A 83 -11.08 4.61 13.88
C SER A 83 -10.53 5.04 12.51
N GLN A 84 -11.27 5.88 11.78
CA GLN A 84 -10.77 6.43 10.50
C GLN A 84 -9.54 7.32 10.69
N ALA A 85 -9.40 7.96 11.86
CA ALA A 85 -8.21 8.74 12.22
C ALA A 85 -7.02 7.81 12.49
N ASP A 86 -7.20 6.74 13.25
CA ASP A 86 -6.13 5.78 13.54
C ASP A 86 -5.59 5.11 12.26
N LEU A 87 -6.48 4.81 11.31
CA LEU A 87 -6.06 4.30 10.00
C LEU A 87 -5.29 5.37 9.23
N ALA A 88 -5.75 6.61 9.24
CA ALA A 88 -5.09 7.72 8.55
C ALA A 88 -3.66 7.92 9.06
N ASP A 89 -3.45 7.86 10.38
CA ASP A 89 -2.14 7.98 11.00
C ASP A 89 -1.19 6.83 10.58
N LYS A 90 -1.71 5.62 10.42
CA LYS A 90 -0.92 4.45 10.01
C LYS A 90 -0.49 4.49 8.55
N ILE A 91 -1.34 5.01 7.67
CA ILE A 91 -1.07 5.06 6.22
C ILE A 91 -0.53 6.42 5.76
N ASP A 92 -0.11 7.28 6.70
CA ASP A 92 0.36 8.64 6.45
C ASP A 92 -0.59 9.42 5.53
N SER A 93 -1.83 9.58 6.00
CA SER A 93 -2.92 10.26 5.29
C SER A 93 -3.80 11.07 6.24
N ASP A 94 -4.86 11.69 5.71
CA ASP A 94 -5.82 12.47 6.48
C ASP A 94 -7.14 11.69 6.66
N ALA A 95 -7.79 11.85 7.81
CA ALA A 95 -9.05 11.17 8.13
C ALA A 95 -10.16 11.44 7.08
N ARG A 96 -10.20 12.64 6.48
CA ARG A 96 -11.16 12.95 5.39
C ARG A 96 -10.82 12.22 4.10
N GLN A 97 -9.55 11.90 3.86
CA GLN A 97 -9.16 11.08 2.71
C GLN A 97 -9.55 9.62 2.92
N VAL A 98 -9.29 9.07 4.10
CA VAL A 98 -9.75 7.72 4.48
C VAL A 98 -11.27 7.58 4.33
N SER A 99 -12.03 8.57 4.81
CA SER A 99 -13.49 8.60 4.63
C SER A 99 -13.92 8.60 3.14
N ARG A 100 -13.17 9.30 2.27
CA ARG A 100 -13.42 9.29 0.82
C ARG A 100 -13.05 7.96 0.17
N TYR A 101 -11.98 7.31 0.63
CA TYR A 101 -11.58 5.98 0.16
C TYR A 101 -12.64 4.94 0.52
N GLU A 102 -13.05 4.89 1.79
CA GLU A 102 -14.11 3.97 2.26
C GLU A 102 -15.46 4.26 1.60
N GLY A 103 -15.73 5.52 1.27
CA GLY A 103 -16.94 5.92 0.55
C GLY A 103 -16.90 5.69 -0.96
N GLY A 104 -15.79 5.19 -1.51
CA GLY A 104 -15.62 4.97 -2.95
C GLY A 104 -15.60 6.26 -3.80
N LYS A 105 -15.53 7.43 -3.17
CA LYS A 105 -15.57 8.73 -3.86
C LYS A 105 -14.25 9.06 -4.54
N VAL A 106 -13.15 8.52 -4.02
CA VAL A 106 -11.78 8.74 -4.49
C VAL A 106 -11.02 7.43 -4.36
N ALA A 107 -10.22 7.09 -5.38
CA ALA A 107 -9.29 5.99 -5.30
C ALA A 107 -7.99 6.43 -4.61
N PRO A 108 -7.43 5.63 -3.68
CA PRO A 108 -6.07 5.87 -3.21
C PRO A 108 -5.05 5.69 -4.35
N GLY A 109 -3.96 6.46 -4.30
CA GLY A 109 -2.82 6.25 -5.19
C GLY A 109 -2.09 4.94 -4.89
N LEU A 110 -1.27 4.46 -5.82
CA LEU A 110 -0.53 3.20 -5.67
C LEU A 110 0.27 3.16 -4.36
N ASP A 111 1.00 4.23 -4.04
CA ASP A 111 1.79 4.30 -2.80
C ASP A 111 0.93 4.13 -1.55
N THR A 112 -0.26 4.72 -1.54
CA THR A 112 -1.22 4.58 -0.43
C THR A 112 -1.77 3.16 -0.36
N VAL A 113 -2.03 2.51 -1.51
CA VAL A 113 -2.48 1.11 -1.56
C VAL A 113 -1.40 0.19 -0.99
N VAL A 114 -0.13 0.41 -1.33
CA VAL A 114 1.00 -0.36 -0.77
C VAL A 114 1.07 -0.18 0.74
N ARG A 115 0.96 1.05 1.26
CA ARG A 115 0.95 1.29 2.71
C ARG A 115 -0.23 0.62 3.42
N ILE A 116 -1.42 0.60 2.81
CA ILE A 116 -2.57 -0.12 3.34
C ILE A 116 -2.27 -1.62 3.39
N ALA A 117 -1.73 -2.19 2.31
CA ALA A 117 -1.36 -3.60 2.22
C ALA A 117 -0.33 -3.99 3.29
N GLU A 118 0.70 -3.18 3.49
CA GLU A 118 1.71 -3.38 4.54
C GLU A 118 1.12 -3.26 5.95
N THR A 119 0.27 -2.25 6.19
CA THR A 119 -0.33 -2.00 7.51
C THR A 119 -1.19 -3.16 7.99
N PHE A 120 -1.92 -3.80 7.07
CA PHE A 120 -2.83 -4.90 7.39
C PHE A 120 -2.24 -6.28 7.11
N ASP A 121 -0.97 -6.35 6.64
CA ASP A 121 -0.34 -7.55 6.11
C ASP A 121 -1.29 -8.31 5.16
N VAL A 122 -1.75 -7.64 4.11
CA VAL A 122 -2.60 -8.23 3.08
C VAL A 122 -2.03 -7.97 1.70
N ALA A 123 -2.16 -8.96 0.81
CA ALA A 123 -1.70 -8.83 -0.56
C ALA A 123 -2.47 -7.72 -1.31
N VAL A 124 -1.77 -7.00 -2.20
CA VAL A 124 -2.33 -5.84 -2.91
C VAL A 124 -3.51 -6.21 -3.81
N ASP A 125 -3.49 -7.43 -4.38
CA ASP A 125 -4.59 -8.00 -5.17
C ASP A 125 -5.89 -8.06 -4.35
N TYR A 126 -5.81 -8.34 -3.05
CA TYR A 126 -6.98 -8.29 -2.17
C TYR A 126 -7.60 -6.88 -2.10
N LEU A 127 -6.87 -5.80 -2.36
CA LEU A 127 -7.45 -4.45 -2.32
C LEU A 127 -8.06 -4.00 -3.66
N VAL A 128 -7.70 -4.65 -4.78
CA VAL A 128 -8.01 -4.16 -6.13
C VAL A 128 -8.68 -5.19 -7.06
N VAL A 129 -8.51 -6.49 -6.82
CA VAL A 129 -9.06 -7.55 -7.66
C VAL A 129 -10.34 -8.12 -7.05
N PRO A 130 -11.50 -8.03 -7.73
CA PRO A 130 -12.74 -8.64 -7.26
C PRO A 130 -12.52 -10.13 -6.95
N ASP A 131 -13.14 -10.62 -5.88
CA ASP A 131 -13.05 -12.04 -5.47
C ASP A 131 -11.65 -12.59 -5.17
N ALA A 132 -10.61 -11.74 -5.14
CA ALA A 132 -9.29 -12.19 -4.70
C ALA A 132 -9.32 -12.68 -3.24
N PRO A 133 -8.69 -13.84 -2.94
CA PRO A 133 -8.61 -14.36 -1.60
C PRO A 133 -7.74 -13.46 -0.72
N ARG A 134 -8.10 -13.30 0.55
CA ARG A 134 -7.24 -12.63 1.53
C ARG A 134 -6.01 -13.50 1.78
N ARG A 135 -4.85 -13.00 1.39
CA ARG A 135 -3.55 -13.63 1.63
C ARG A 135 -2.64 -12.64 2.36
N PRO A 136 -1.77 -13.11 3.26
CA PRO A 136 -0.79 -12.22 3.88
C PRO A 136 0.17 -11.68 2.82
N LEU A 137 0.66 -10.46 3.03
CA LEU A 137 1.64 -9.85 2.13
C LEU A 137 2.99 -10.56 2.30
N HIS A 138 3.34 -10.90 3.54
CA HIS A 138 4.55 -11.61 3.88
C HIS A 138 4.26 -13.09 4.18
N ALA A 139 5.07 -13.98 3.62
CA ALA A 139 5.03 -15.37 4.02
C ALA A 139 5.41 -15.48 5.51
N PRO A 140 4.75 -16.35 6.29
CA PRO A 140 5.09 -16.54 7.69
C PRO A 140 6.56 -16.95 7.79
N THR A 141 7.36 -16.18 8.54
CA THR A 141 8.79 -16.45 8.74
C THR A 141 8.95 -17.62 9.70
N ASN A 142 8.75 -18.84 9.20
CA ASN A 142 8.93 -20.07 9.95
C ASN A 142 9.74 -21.08 9.14
N ALA A 143 10.34 -22.04 9.86
CA ALA A 143 11.18 -23.08 9.25
C ALA A 143 10.43 -23.89 8.17
N LEU A 144 9.10 -23.99 8.28
CA LEU A 144 8.27 -24.66 7.28
C LEU A 144 8.22 -23.86 5.97
N ALA A 145 8.09 -22.53 6.02
CA ALA A 145 8.09 -21.68 4.83
C ALA A 145 9.42 -21.73 4.06
N ASP A 146 10.54 -21.75 4.80
CA ASP A 146 11.87 -21.94 4.21
C ASP A 146 11.97 -23.31 3.51
N GLN A 147 11.48 -24.38 4.15
CA GLN A 147 11.43 -25.71 3.55
C GLN A 147 10.50 -25.79 2.33
N LEU A 148 9.35 -25.12 2.36
CA LEU A 148 8.43 -25.06 1.21
C LEU A 148 9.07 -24.38 -0.01
N THR A 149 9.93 -23.38 0.21
CA THR A 149 10.69 -22.73 -0.86
C THR A 149 11.72 -23.69 -1.45
N ALA A 150 12.42 -24.46 -0.61
CA ALA A 150 13.31 -25.51 -1.07
C ALA A 150 12.57 -26.62 -1.86
N PHE A 151 11.35 -26.99 -1.46
CA PHE A 151 10.56 -28.01 -2.15
C PHE A 151 10.22 -27.64 -3.60
N ALA A 152 9.94 -26.38 -3.88
CA ALA A 152 9.68 -25.92 -5.24
C ALA A 152 10.88 -26.14 -6.20
N THR A 153 12.09 -26.29 -5.66
CA THR A 153 13.32 -26.52 -6.44
C THR A 153 13.65 -28.00 -6.65
N LEU A 154 12.94 -28.92 -5.98
CA LEU A 154 13.20 -30.35 -6.09
C LEU A 154 12.77 -30.92 -7.46
N PRO A 155 13.34 -32.06 -7.89
CA PRO A 155 12.85 -32.80 -9.05
C PRO A 155 11.38 -33.22 -8.90
N PRO A 156 10.62 -33.35 -10.00
CA PRO A 156 9.18 -33.64 -9.96
C PRO A 156 8.85 -34.97 -9.26
N ASP A 157 9.74 -35.97 -9.36
CA ASP A 157 9.55 -37.27 -8.71
C ASP A 157 9.64 -37.16 -7.18
N ASP A 158 10.59 -36.37 -6.67
CA ASP A 158 10.77 -36.11 -5.23
C ASP A 158 9.62 -35.26 -4.68
N GLN A 159 9.15 -34.27 -5.45
CA GLN A 159 7.96 -33.48 -5.10
C GLN A 159 6.72 -34.38 -4.95
N ALA A 160 6.52 -35.32 -5.88
CA ALA A 160 5.37 -36.24 -5.84
C ALA A 160 5.43 -37.20 -4.64
N ALA A 161 6.62 -37.68 -4.27
CA ALA A 161 6.80 -38.52 -3.09
C ALA A 161 6.47 -37.75 -1.80
N LEU A 162 6.92 -36.50 -1.69
CA LEU A 162 6.67 -35.66 -0.53
C LEU A 162 5.18 -35.30 -0.36
N LEU A 163 4.48 -34.99 -1.45
CA LEU A 163 3.03 -34.71 -1.41
C LEU A 163 2.24 -35.89 -0.81
N LYS A 164 2.60 -37.13 -1.16
CA LYS A 164 1.96 -38.33 -0.58
C LYS A 164 2.17 -38.44 0.93
N VAL A 165 3.36 -38.08 1.43
CA VAL A 165 3.65 -38.08 2.87
C VAL A 165 2.79 -37.03 3.59
N LEU A 166 2.72 -35.82 3.01
CA LEU A 166 1.88 -34.75 3.55
C LEU A 166 0.39 -35.15 3.57
N ASP A 167 -0.12 -35.72 2.49
CA ASP A 167 -1.51 -36.18 2.40
C ASP A 167 -1.83 -37.26 3.45
N ALA A 168 -0.91 -38.18 3.69
CA ALA A 168 -1.06 -39.20 4.73
C ALA A 168 -1.13 -38.57 6.13
N LEU A 169 -0.30 -37.57 6.42
CA LEU A 169 -0.29 -36.86 7.71
C LEU A 169 -1.55 -35.99 7.92
N VAL A 170 -1.97 -35.26 6.88
CA VAL A 170 -3.19 -34.43 6.93
C VAL A 170 -4.42 -35.30 7.12
N THR A 171 -4.54 -36.40 6.38
CA THR A 171 -5.67 -37.33 6.50
C THR A 171 -5.72 -37.97 7.88
N LYS A 172 -4.57 -38.42 8.40
CA LYS A 172 -4.47 -38.98 9.77
C LYS A 172 -4.95 -37.98 10.83
N THR A 173 -4.62 -36.70 10.68
CA THR A 173 -5.00 -35.65 11.64
C THR A 173 -6.50 -35.35 11.58
N LYS A 174 -7.07 -35.26 10.37
CA LYS A 174 -8.52 -35.07 10.17
C LYS A 174 -9.34 -36.23 10.74
N LEU A 175 -8.91 -37.47 10.50
CA LEU A 175 -9.57 -38.66 11.04
C LEU A 175 -9.57 -38.67 12.57
N ARG A 176 -8.46 -38.27 13.20
CA ARG A 176 -8.38 -38.15 14.67
C ARG A 176 -9.33 -37.08 15.22
N ALA A 177 -9.41 -35.91 14.60
CA ALA A 177 -10.32 -34.85 15.05
C ALA A 177 -11.79 -35.32 15.08
N LEU A 178 -12.24 -36.01 14.02
CA LEU A 178 -13.61 -36.54 13.94
C LEU A 178 -13.92 -37.62 14.99
N THR A 179 -12.92 -38.40 15.41
CA THR A 179 -13.11 -39.40 16.48
C THR A 179 -13.06 -38.80 17.89
N THR A 180 -12.51 -37.59 18.06
CA THR A 180 -12.34 -36.95 19.38
C THR A 180 -13.53 -36.05 19.75
N ASP A 181 -14.25 -35.51 18.76
CA ASP A 181 -15.48 -34.71 18.97
C ASP A 181 -16.74 -35.57 19.24
N ALA A 182 -16.61 -36.90 19.16
CA ALA A 182 -17.69 -37.87 19.34
C ALA A 182 -17.65 -38.61 20.69
N SER A 183 -16.83 -38.15 21.65
CA SER A 183 -16.73 -38.67 23.02
C SER A 183 -16.89 -37.54 24.03
#